data_AF-A0A3M7RGR8-F1
#
_entry.id   AF-A0A3M7RGR8-F1
#
_cell.length_a   1.000
_cell.length_b   1.000
_cell.length_c   1.000
_cell.angle_alpha   90.00
_cell.angle_beta   90.00
_cell.angle_gamma   90.00
#
_symmetry.space_group_name_H-M   'P 1'
#
loop_
_entity.id
_entity.type
_entity.pdbx_description
1 polymer ?
#
loop_
_entity_poly.entity_id
_entity_poly.type
_entity_poly.pdbx_seq_one_letter_code
_entity_poly.pdbx_strand_id
1 'polypeptide(L)'
;MSDELIKKILLNKNESNEDALNDALDNIGPDELSMLAKLYSGQESKAESKDKNYKSFLPEPGICFKTKNERTNQKIFLNICQSSEINAPKDITEQELLKIIEQENPENAAFEFRVPMSLGEAHAELDNAGAGCTAYDICISTEFLDKIQKYPTFMGFLMSIAIEGLEQKYSIKIDKNCKLLKNKKFMGQIKEQYIRIKSKPLIAEIDKNEHNEKVNRPDSHNELKSQTPKYKIYREPQQGELVEFLVAEIELPNIISANSLQLDIGEDRILLNTRSQIYHLDIYLPYCLKQEECGAQFDKKTKILTITMPVSN
;
A
#
# COMPACT_ATOMS: atom_id res chain seq x y z
N MET A 1 -26.96 -2.80 30.31
CA MET A 1 -25.81 -1.85 30.29
C MET A 1 -26.42 -0.47 30.39
N SER A 2 -26.13 0.13 31.53
CA SER A 2 -26.93 1.10 32.27
C SER A 2 -26.75 2.53 31.76
N ASP A 3 -27.75 3.36 32.05
CA ASP A 3 -27.89 4.81 31.77
C ASP A 3 -26.64 5.68 32.00
N GLU A 4 -25.62 5.16 32.68
CA GLU A 4 -24.30 5.78 32.85
C GLU A 4 -23.53 6.01 31.54
N LEU A 5 -23.67 5.12 30.54
CA LEU A 5 -22.92 5.25 29.28
C LEU A 5 -23.52 6.35 28.38
N ILE A 6 -24.84 6.50 28.42
CA ILE A 6 -25.59 7.53 27.69
C ILE A 6 -25.33 8.91 28.32
N LYS A 7 -25.30 9.01 29.66
CA LYS A 7 -24.91 10.25 30.37
C LYS A 7 -23.50 10.71 30.00
N LYS A 8 -22.53 9.80 29.85
CA LYS A 8 -21.15 10.15 29.46
C LYS A 8 -21.03 10.71 28.03
N ILE A 9 -21.91 10.28 27.12
CA ILE A 9 -21.88 10.73 25.72
C ILE A 9 -22.47 12.15 25.57
N LEU A 10 -23.49 12.49 26.36
CA LEU A 10 -24.17 13.79 26.31
C LEU A 10 -23.42 14.91 27.05
N LEU A 11 -22.62 14.58 28.08
CA LEU A 11 -21.83 15.56 28.85
C LEU A 11 -20.66 16.19 28.07
N ASN A 12 -20.27 15.64 26.92
CA ASN A 12 -19.17 16.17 26.12
C ASN A 12 -19.57 17.27 25.13
N LYS A 13 -20.80 17.80 25.20
CA LYS A 13 -21.27 18.81 24.24
C LYS A 13 -21.87 20.11 24.76
N ASN A 14 -22.20 20.28 26.04
CA ASN A 14 -22.64 21.59 26.57
C ASN A 14 -22.54 21.65 28.10
N GLU A 15 -21.64 22.47 28.65
CA GLU A 15 -21.82 23.00 30.02
C GLU A 15 -22.96 24.01 29.96
N SER A 16 -24.20 23.55 30.21
CA SER A 16 -25.34 24.29 30.79
C SER A 16 -26.63 23.49 30.57
N ASN A 17 -27.27 23.10 31.67
CA ASN A 17 -28.68 22.70 31.79
C ASN A 17 -29.02 21.19 31.70
N GLU A 18 -28.90 20.48 32.84
CA GLU A 18 -29.29 19.06 33.02
C GLU A 18 -30.80 18.81 32.88
N ASP A 19 -31.66 19.80 33.18
CA ASP A 19 -33.12 19.62 33.14
C ASP A 19 -33.66 19.52 31.70
N ALA A 20 -33.06 20.26 30.76
CA ALA A 20 -33.42 20.19 29.34
C ALA A 20 -32.98 18.87 28.67
N LEU A 21 -31.99 18.18 29.25
CA LEU A 21 -31.46 16.92 28.75
C LEU A 21 -32.37 15.74 29.13
N ASN A 22 -32.96 15.78 30.33
CA ASN A 22 -33.91 14.77 30.77
C ASN A 22 -35.24 14.87 30.00
N ASP A 23 -35.72 16.09 29.74
CA ASP A 23 -36.91 16.32 28.90
C ASP A 23 -36.70 15.85 27.44
N ALA A 24 -35.47 15.93 26.92
CA ALA A 24 -35.13 15.42 25.60
C ALA A 24 -35.06 13.88 25.56
N LEU A 25 -34.67 13.23 26.66
CA LEU A 25 -34.59 11.76 26.76
C LEU A 25 -35.96 11.10 26.94
N ASP A 26 -36.89 11.77 27.63
CA ASP A 26 -38.26 11.26 27.83
C ASP A 26 -39.14 11.32 26.58
N ASN A 27 -38.73 12.08 25.54
CA ASN A 27 -39.46 12.23 24.28
C ASN A 27 -38.91 11.41 23.11
N ILE A 28 -37.85 10.61 23.32
CA ILE A 28 -37.30 9.75 22.26
C ILE A 28 -38.14 8.47 22.20
N GLY A 29 -38.82 8.27 21.09
CA GLY A 29 -39.62 7.06 20.86
C GLY A 29 -38.76 5.79 20.88
N PRO A 30 -39.33 4.63 21.24
CA PRO A 30 -38.58 3.37 21.36
C PRO A 30 -37.86 2.96 20.06
N ASP A 31 -38.37 3.38 18.90
CA ASP A 31 -37.76 3.14 17.60
C ASP A 31 -36.52 4.02 17.34
N GLU A 32 -36.54 5.29 17.79
CA GLU A 32 -35.40 6.20 17.69
C GLU A 32 -34.30 5.81 18.69
N LEU A 33 -34.70 5.35 19.88
CA LEU A 33 -33.77 4.79 20.87
C LEU A 33 -33.12 3.51 20.33
N SER A 34 -33.89 2.66 19.64
CA SER A 34 -33.36 1.49 18.93
C SER A 34 -32.42 1.88 17.79
N MET A 35 -32.70 2.96 17.07
CA MET A 35 -31.88 3.44 15.96
C MET A 35 -30.56 4.04 16.45
N LEU A 36 -30.59 4.84 17.51
CA LEU A 36 -29.39 5.36 18.18
C LEU A 36 -28.57 4.23 18.80
N ALA A 37 -29.22 3.25 19.44
CA ALA A 37 -28.54 2.06 19.97
C ALA A 37 -27.90 1.25 18.83
N LYS A 38 -28.52 1.13 17.66
CA LYS A 38 -27.94 0.50 16.46
C LYS A 38 -26.77 1.29 15.88
N LEU A 39 -26.85 2.62 15.87
CA LEU A 39 -25.78 3.53 15.43
C LEU A 39 -24.56 3.49 16.36
N TYR A 40 -24.77 3.39 17.68
CA TYR A 40 -23.71 3.26 18.67
C TYR A 40 -23.19 1.82 18.82
N SER A 41 -24.04 0.80 18.69
CA SER A 41 -23.59 -0.61 18.65
C SER A 41 -22.82 -0.93 17.36
N GLY A 42 -22.98 -0.12 16.31
CA GLY A 42 -22.15 -0.15 15.11
C GLY A 42 -20.70 0.28 15.33
N GLN A 43 -20.35 0.82 16.52
CA GLN A 43 -18.97 1.19 16.87
C GLN A 43 -18.28 0.23 17.86
N GLU A 44 -18.89 -0.89 18.24
CA GLU A 44 -18.18 -1.99 18.90
C GLU A 44 -18.47 -3.33 18.22
N SER A 45 -18.09 -3.40 16.95
CA SER A 45 -17.70 -4.67 16.35
C SER A 45 -16.18 -4.75 16.35
N LYS A 46 -15.59 -5.21 17.46
CA LYS A 46 -14.30 -5.92 17.37
C LYS A 46 -14.57 -7.20 16.56
N ALA A 47 -14.65 -7.05 15.25
CA ALA A 47 -14.21 -8.11 14.38
C ALA A 47 -12.69 -8.17 14.58
N GLU A 48 -12.25 -8.99 15.55
CA GLU A 48 -10.92 -9.57 15.47
C GLU A 48 -10.87 -10.33 14.15
N SER A 49 -10.42 -9.65 13.10
CA SER A 49 -10.01 -10.31 11.87
C SER A 49 -8.90 -11.26 12.29
N LYS A 50 -9.16 -12.56 12.19
CA LYS A 50 -8.18 -13.63 12.39
C LYS A 50 -7.13 -13.65 11.26
N ASP A 51 -6.74 -12.50 10.74
CA ASP A 51 -5.73 -12.36 9.73
C ASP A 51 -4.43 -11.91 10.41
N LYS A 52 -3.63 -12.87 10.87
CA LYS A 52 -2.33 -12.68 11.56
C LYS A 52 -1.24 -12.00 10.70
N ASN A 53 -1.63 -11.33 9.61
CA ASN A 53 -0.75 -10.77 8.60
C ASN A 53 -0.59 -9.25 8.69
N TYR A 54 -1.37 -8.56 9.52
CA TYR A 54 -1.30 -7.10 9.70
C TYR A 54 -1.05 -6.73 11.16
N LYS A 55 -0.19 -5.73 11.38
CA LYS A 55 0.10 -5.14 12.67
C LYS A 55 -0.38 -3.70 12.63
N SER A 56 -1.24 -3.33 13.57
CA SER A 56 -1.55 -1.93 13.82
C SER A 56 -0.42 -1.30 14.63
N PHE A 57 -0.20 -0.02 14.39
CA PHE A 57 0.72 0.80 15.15
C PHE A 57 0.22 2.24 15.14
N LEU A 58 0.60 3.00 16.16
CA LEU A 58 0.31 4.42 16.24
C LEU A 58 1.56 5.19 15.80
N PRO A 59 1.52 5.95 14.69
CA PRO A 59 2.64 6.78 14.29
C PRO A 59 2.91 7.91 15.29
N GLU A 60 4.11 8.49 15.24
CA GLU A 60 4.44 9.73 15.92
C GLU A 60 4.49 10.91 14.93
N PRO A 61 4.01 12.11 15.31
CA PRO A 61 4.12 13.31 14.47
C PRO A 61 5.56 13.73 14.17
N GLY A 62 5.86 13.98 12.89
CA GLY A 62 7.16 14.50 12.45
C GLY A 62 7.07 15.94 11.94
N ILE A 63 6.75 16.10 10.66
CA ILE A 63 6.67 17.39 9.95
C ILE A 63 5.40 17.47 9.11
N CYS A 64 4.89 18.68 8.88
CA CYS A 64 3.67 18.89 8.10
C CYS A 64 3.94 19.85 6.93
N PHE A 65 3.56 19.43 5.72
CA PHE A 65 3.56 20.27 4.54
C PHE A 65 2.13 20.73 4.23
N LYS A 66 2.02 21.96 3.75
CA LYS A 66 0.80 22.52 3.19
C LYS A 66 0.96 22.66 1.68
N THR A 67 -0.03 22.18 0.95
CA THR A 67 -0.17 22.35 -0.49
C THR A 67 -1.66 22.48 -0.85
N LYS A 68 -2.02 22.25 -2.10
CA LYS A 68 -3.39 22.28 -2.61
C LYS A 68 -3.59 21.26 -3.72
N ASN A 69 -4.84 20.89 -3.94
CA ASN A 69 -5.24 20.18 -5.14
C ASN A 69 -5.11 21.10 -6.36
N GLU A 70 -4.45 20.67 -7.43
CA GLU A 70 -4.24 21.51 -8.62
C GLU A 70 -5.55 21.84 -9.34
N ARG A 71 -6.51 20.91 -9.32
CA ARG A 71 -7.78 21.04 -10.06
C ARG A 71 -8.82 21.84 -9.27
N THR A 72 -8.94 21.60 -7.98
CA THR A 72 -9.99 22.22 -7.14
C THR A 72 -9.49 23.40 -6.32
N ASN A 73 -8.18 23.64 -6.25
CA ASN A 73 -7.54 24.57 -5.32
C ASN A 73 -7.87 24.34 -3.83
N GLN A 74 -8.47 23.20 -3.47
CA GLN A 74 -8.71 22.82 -2.08
C GLN A 74 -7.40 22.57 -1.35
N LYS A 75 -7.30 23.01 -0.09
CA LYS A 75 -6.08 22.87 0.72
C LYS A 75 -5.84 21.41 1.05
N ILE A 76 -4.59 20.99 0.90
CA ILE A 76 -4.10 19.66 1.26
C ILE A 76 -2.98 19.81 2.28
N PHE A 77 -3.00 18.97 3.31
CA PHE A 77 -1.90 18.81 4.27
C PHE A 77 -1.29 17.43 4.12
N LEU A 78 0.04 17.36 4.10
CA LEU A 78 0.80 16.13 4.06
C LEU A 78 1.56 16.01 5.38
N ASN A 79 1.10 15.11 6.23
CA ASN A 79 1.71 14.83 7.53
C ASN A 79 2.76 13.73 7.34
N ILE A 80 4.03 14.07 7.50
CA ILE A 80 5.10 13.07 7.56
C ILE A 80 5.25 12.63 9.02
N CYS A 81 4.87 11.40 9.29
CA CYS A 81 4.94 10.75 10.59
C CYS A 81 6.06 9.71 10.61
N GLN A 82 6.42 9.25 11.81
CA GLN A 82 7.43 8.22 11.99
C GLN A 82 6.92 7.03 12.81
N SER A 83 7.54 5.88 12.60
CA SER A 83 7.39 4.71 13.47
C SER A 83 8.59 3.79 13.34
N SER A 84 9.00 3.18 14.47
CA SER A 84 9.98 2.10 14.49
C SER A 84 9.46 0.79 13.87
N GLU A 85 8.16 0.71 13.59
CA GLU A 85 7.53 -0.45 12.95
C GLU A 85 7.72 -0.47 11.43
N ILE A 86 8.12 0.67 10.84
CA ILE A 86 8.43 0.78 9.42
C ILE A 86 9.93 0.60 9.23
N ASN A 87 10.32 -0.32 8.35
CA ASN A 87 11.72 -0.55 8.03
C ASN A 87 12.34 0.69 7.37
N ALA A 88 13.55 1.06 7.79
CA ALA A 88 14.32 2.09 7.14
C ALA A 88 14.69 1.68 5.70
N PRO A 89 14.80 2.64 4.76
CA PRO A 89 15.39 2.37 3.45
C PRO A 89 16.88 2.04 3.60
N LYS A 90 17.49 1.55 2.51
CA LYS A 90 18.95 1.33 2.47
C LYS A 90 19.67 2.63 2.80
N ASP A 91 20.70 2.55 3.65
CA ASP A 91 21.47 3.75 3.96
C ASP A 91 22.42 4.08 2.81
N ILE A 92 22.09 5.12 2.03
CA ILE A 92 22.89 5.66 0.93
C ILE A 92 23.26 7.12 1.16
N THR A 93 24.35 7.58 0.58
CA THR A 93 24.79 8.97 0.63
C THR A 93 23.93 9.88 -0.27
N GLU A 94 24.02 11.19 -0.06
CA GLU A 94 23.35 12.18 -0.93
C GLU A 94 23.85 12.11 -2.38
N GLN A 95 25.15 11.83 -2.58
CA GLN A 95 25.73 11.67 -3.92
C GLN A 95 25.21 10.42 -4.63
N GLU A 96 25.01 9.31 -3.92
CA GLU A 96 24.39 8.10 -4.47
C GLU A 96 22.93 8.37 -4.83
N LEU A 97 22.19 9.08 -3.98
CA LEU A 97 20.80 9.45 -4.28
C LEU A 97 20.73 10.35 -5.53
N LEU A 98 21.61 11.34 -5.67
CA LEU A 98 21.65 12.19 -6.87
C LEU A 98 21.93 11.38 -8.13
N LYS A 99 22.89 10.44 -8.08
CA LYS A 99 23.15 9.52 -9.20
C LYS A 99 21.92 8.68 -9.56
N ILE A 100 21.16 8.23 -8.56
CA ILE A 100 19.91 7.49 -8.78
C ILE A 100 18.85 8.38 -9.45
N ILE A 101 18.69 9.63 -9.01
CA ILE A 101 17.71 10.58 -9.56
C ILE A 101 18.07 11.02 -10.99
N GLU A 102 19.35 11.18 -11.31
CA GLU A 102 19.85 11.62 -12.62
C GLU A 102 19.80 10.52 -13.69
N GLN A 103 19.47 9.27 -13.34
CA GLN A 103 19.32 8.20 -14.32
C GLN A 103 18.18 8.49 -15.30
N GLU A 104 18.46 8.33 -16.60
CA GLU A 104 17.49 8.60 -17.68
C GLU A 104 16.27 7.68 -17.66
N ASN A 105 16.34 6.52 -16.99
CA ASN A 105 15.24 5.58 -16.86
C ASN A 105 14.69 5.55 -15.41
N PRO A 106 13.49 6.11 -15.16
CA PRO A 106 12.86 6.16 -13.83
C PRO A 106 12.65 4.79 -13.18
N GLU A 107 12.49 3.72 -13.96
CA GLU A 107 12.28 2.37 -13.42
C GLU A 107 13.55 1.82 -12.76
N ASN A 108 14.73 2.19 -13.27
CA ASN A 108 16.01 1.79 -12.68
C ASN A 108 16.22 2.50 -11.33
N ALA A 109 15.79 3.75 -11.21
CA ALA A 109 15.88 4.51 -9.97
C ALA A 109 15.02 3.87 -8.86
N ALA A 110 13.78 3.48 -9.17
CA ALA A 110 12.87 2.79 -8.25
C ALA A 110 13.34 1.35 -7.88
N PHE A 111 14.21 0.76 -8.68
CA PHE A 111 14.85 -0.51 -8.38
C PHE A 111 16.01 -0.36 -7.39
N GLU A 112 16.82 0.68 -7.56
CA GLU A 112 18.06 0.88 -6.83
C GLU A 112 17.81 1.39 -5.40
N PHE A 113 16.87 2.33 -5.25
CA PHE A 113 16.50 2.90 -3.96
C PHE A 113 14.99 2.92 -3.74
N ARG A 114 14.56 2.25 -2.65
CA ARG A 114 13.16 2.15 -2.25
C ARG A 114 13.00 2.71 -0.85
N VAL A 115 11.94 3.49 -0.67
CA VAL A 115 11.56 4.04 0.62
C VAL A 115 10.29 3.34 1.10
N PRO A 116 10.38 2.45 2.09
CA PRO A 116 9.19 1.92 2.75
C PRO A 116 8.42 3.06 3.42
N MET A 117 7.14 3.18 3.09
CA MET A 117 6.23 4.12 3.75
C MET A 117 4.81 3.58 3.77
N SER A 118 4.04 4.01 4.76
CA SER A 118 2.60 3.80 4.81
C SER A 118 1.89 5.08 4.36
N LEU A 119 0.94 4.94 3.43
CA LEU A 119 0.09 6.03 2.98
C LEU A 119 -1.30 5.87 3.63
N GLY A 120 -1.51 6.59 4.73
CA GLY A 120 -2.76 6.60 5.48
C GLY A 120 -3.97 7.07 4.67
N GLU A 121 -5.16 6.81 5.21
CA GLU A 121 -6.42 7.26 4.61
C GLU A 121 -6.56 8.78 4.62
N ALA A 122 -7.26 9.31 3.61
CA ALA A 122 -7.60 10.72 3.58
C ALA A 122 -8.53 11.08 4.74
N HIS A 123 -8.26 12.18 5.43
CA HIS A 123 -9.16 12.67 6.47
C HIS A 123 -9.45 14.17 6.34
N ALA A 124 -10.68 14.54 6.67
CA ALA A 124 -11.16 15.91 6.57
C ALA A 124 -10.88 16.68 7.87
N GLU A 125 -10.32 17.87 7.74
CA GLU A 125 -9.89 18.71 8.85
C GLU A 125 -10.30 20.16 8.61
N LEU A 126 -10.30 20.97 9.68
CA LEU A 126 -10.49 22.42 9.59
C LEU A 126 -9.16 23.15 9.69
N ASP A 127 -8.94 24.11 8.80
CA ASP A 127 -7.78 24.98 8.90
C ASP A 127 -7.99 26.12 9.92
N ASN A 128 -6.96 26.94 10.15
CA ASN A 128 -7.03 28.04 11.11
C ASN A 128 -8.09 29.11 10.77
N ALA A 129 -8.60 29.14 9.53
CA ALA A 129 -9.68 30.02 9.11
C ALA A 129 -11.06 29.35 9.20
N GLY A 130 -11.14 28.12 9.72
CA GLY A 130 -12.35 27.33 9.80
C GLY A 130 -12.79 26.71 8.46
N ALA A 131 -11.94 26.76 7.43
CA ALA A 131 -12.25 26.17 6.13
C ALA A 131 -11.87 24.69 6.10
N GLY A 132 -12.73 23.87 5.48
CA GLY A 132 -12.47 22.45 5.26
C GLY A 132 -11.24 22.20 4.37
N CYS A 133 -10.43 21.22 4.75
CA CYS A 133 -9.24 20.77 4.05
C CYS A 133 -9.06 19.26 4.20
N THR A 134 -8.17 18.69 3.39
CA THR A 134 -7.86 17.26 3.44
C THR A 134 -6.43 17.06 3.94
N ALA A 135 -6.23 16.12 4.86
CA ALA A 135 -4.92 15.72 5.34
C ALA A 135 -4.65 14.25 4.98
N TYR A 136 -3.38 13.95 4.70
CA TYR A 136 -2.87 12.61 4.41
C TYR A 136 -1.68 12.32 5.32
N ASP A 137 -1.66 11.12 5.90
CA ASP A 137 -0.63 10.72 6.86
C ASP A 137 0.34 9.74 6.21
N ILE A 138 1.56 10.21 5.93
CA ILE A 138 2.65 9.44 5.33
C ILE A 138 3.59 9.04 6.45
N CYS A 139 3.61 7.75 6.80
CA CYS A 139 4.48 7.26 7.86
C CYS A 139 5.74 6.60 7.27
N ILE A 140 6.91 6.97 7.77
CA ILE A 140 8.23 6.41 7.42
C ILE A 140 8.96 5.90 8.66
N SER A 141 10.14 5.30 8.50
CA SER A 141 10.96 4.95 9.67
C SER A 141 11.47 6.19 10.40
N THR A 142 11.66 6.07 11.71
CA THR A 142 12.24 7.13 12.57
C THR A 142 13.61 7.59 12.07
N GLU A 143 14.49 6.65 11.72
CA GLU A 143 15.84 6.95 11.24
C GLU A 143 15.81 7.70 9.90
N PHE A 144 14.83 7.38 9.04
CA PHE A 144 14.70 8.07 7.77
C PHE A 144 14.12 9.48 7.95
N LEU A 145 13.23 9.71 8.93
CA LEU A 145 12.76 11.05 9.26
C LEU A 145 13.93 11.97 9.65
N ASP A 146 14.83 11.50 10.52
CA ASP A 146 16.03 12.25 10.91
C ASP A 146 16.88 12.61 9.68
N LYS A 147 17.03 11.66 8.77
CA LYS A 147 17.82 11.84 7.54
C LYS A 147 17.20 12.87 6.59
N ILE A 148 15.90 12.80 6.31
CA ILE A 148 15.26 13.77 5.41
C ILE A 148 15.26 15.19 5.99
N GLN A 149 15.17 15.34 7.31
CA GLN A 149 15.21 16.65 7.96
C GLN A 149 16.59 17.30 7.85
N LYS A 150 17.65 16.50 7.84
CA LYS A 150 19.03 16.96 7.70
C LYS A 150 19.43 17.25 6.25
N TYR A 151 18.92 16.47 5.30
CA TYR A 151 19.35 16.52 3.89
C TYR A 151 18.17 16.85 2.96
N PRO A 152 18.07 18.09 2.44
CA PRO A 152 16.96 18.53 1.58
C PRO A 152 16.76 17.68 0.32
N THR A 153 17.81 17.08 -0.23
CA THR A 153 17.73 16.18 -1.39
C THR A 153 16.87 14.94 -1.08
N PHE A 154 17.07 14.34 0.10
CA PHE A 154 16.25 13.20 0.55
C PHE A 154 14.81 13.62 0.83
N MET A 155 14.59 14.83 1.37
CA MET A 155 13.26 15.39 1.55
C MET A 155 12.53 15.53 0.21
N GLY A 156 13.18 16.14 -0.79
CA GLY A 156 12.61 16.33 -2.12
C GLY A 156 12.28 14.99 -2.80
N PHE A 157 13.17 14.01 -2.67
CA PHE A 157 12.94 12.66 -3.16
C PHE A 157 11.73 12.00 -2.49
N LEU A 158 11.66 12.00 -1.15
CA LEU A 158 10.51 11.46 -0.41
C LEU A 158 9.20 12.13 -0.84
N MET A 159 9.17 13.46 -0.89
CA MET A 159 7.97 14.20 -1.26
C MET A 159 7.51 13.85 -2.68
N SER A 160 8.45 13.66 -3.61
CA SER A 160 8.12 13.29 -5.00
C SER A 160 7.40 11.95 -5.07
N ILE A 161 7.97 10.91 -4.44
CA ILE A 161 7.37 9.57 -4.44
C ILE A 161 6.10 9.47 -3.60
N ALA A 162 6.00 10.24 -2.49
CA ALA A 162 4.81 10.26 -1.65
C ALA A 162 3.64 10.95 -2.36
N ILE A 163 3.91 12.07 -3.05
CA ILE A 163 2.90 12.74 -3.88
C ILE A 163 2.45 11.81 -5.00
N GLU A 164 3.37 11.19 -5.73
CA GLU A 164 3.02 10.24 -6.79
C GLU A 164 2.15 9.09 -6.27
N GLY A 165 2.53 8.48 -5.15
CA GLY A 165 1.76 7.42 -4.52
C GLY A 165 0.36 7.87 -4.07
N LEU A 166 0.21 9.08 -3.55
CA LEU A 166 -1.10 9.64 -3.18
C LEU A 166 -1.95 9.97 -4.41
N GLU A 167 -1.36 10.55 -5.45
CA GLU A 167 -2.05 10.84 -6.71
C GLU A 167 -2.58 9.57 -7.36
N GLN A 168 -1.79 8.49 -7.38
CA GLN A 168 -2.21 7.18 -7.87
C GLN A 168 -3.30 6.57 -6.98
N LYS A 169 -3.07 6.49 -5.67
CA LYS A 169 -3.98 5.84 -4.72
C LYS A 169 -5.37 6.50 -4.67
N TYR A 170 -5.42 7.82 -4.74
CA TYR A 170 -6.67 8.58 -4.58
C TYR A 170 -7.18 9.24 -5.87
N SER A 171 -6.49 9.04 -7.00
CA SER A 171 -6.84 9.67 -8.29
C SER A 171 -6.97 11.21 -8.20
N ILE A 172 -6.09 11.84 -7.42
CA ILE A 172 -6.02 13.29 -7.22
C ILE A 172 -4.81 13.90 -7.95
N LYS A 173 -4.78 15.24 -8.05
CA LYS A 173 -3.59 16.00 -8.48
C LYS A 173 -3.18 17.00 -7.42
N ILE A 174 -1.94 16.92 -6.97
CA ILE A 174 -1.38 17.69 -5.86
C ILE A 174 -0.35 18.68 -6.40
N ASP A 175 -0.49 19.95 -6.05
CA ASP A 175 0.49 20.98 -6.40
C ASP A 175 1.85 20.63 -5.77
N LYS A 176 2.87 20.49 -6.62
CA LYS A 176 4.22 20.11 -6.19
C LYS A 176 4.89 21.21 -5.35
N ASN A 177 4.37 22.43 -5.35
CA ASN A 177 4.85 23.54 -4.52
C ASN A 177 4.41 23.40 -3.06
N CYS A 178 4.98 22.42 -2.37
CA CYS A 178 4.70 22.15 -0.96
C CYS A 178 5.42 23.15 -0.04
N LYS A 179 4.68 23.73 0.93
CA LYS A 179 5.22 24.62 1.96
C LYS A 179 5.33 23.91 3.30
N LEU A 180 6.55 23.77 3.81
CA LEU A 180 6.79 23.25 5.16
C LEU A 180 6.21 24.20 6.23
N LEU A 181 5.46 23.65 7.17
CA LEU A 181 4.93 24.40 8.32
C LEU A 181 5.92 24.39 9.48
N LYS A 182 6.23 25.56 10.02
CA LYS A 182 7.20 25.71 11.13
C LYS A 182 6.59 25.45 12.51
N ASN A 183 5.31 25.78 12.68
CA ASN A 183 4.63 25.76 14.00
C ASN A 183 3.61 24.63 14.13
N LYS A 184 3.56 23.70 13.16
CA LYS A 184 2.61 22.60 13.13
C LYS A 184 3.31 21.37 12.56
N LYS A 185 3.39 20.30 13.36
CA LYS A 185 4.01 19.02 12.97
C LYS A 185 3.01 18.04 12.36
N PHE A 186 1.72 18.25 12.61
CA PHE A 186 0.64 17.39 12.14
C PHE A 186 -0.66 18.19 12.03
N MET A 187 -1.45 17.93 11.00
CA MET A 187 -2.81 18.44 10.83
C MET A 187 -3.81 17.34 11.19
N GLY A 188 -4.68 17.62 12.16
CA GLY A 188 -5.71 16.69 12.62
C GLY A 188 -5.33 15.90 13.87
N GLN A 189 -6.03 14.79 14.09
CA GLN A 189 -5.74 13.81 15.14
C GLN A 189 -5.01 12.60 14.58
N ILE A 190 -3.97 12.14 15.29
CA ILE A 190 -3.22 10.96 14.87
C ILE A 190 -4.06 9.70 15.04
N LYS A 191 -4.11 8.86 14.00
CA LYS A 191 -4.88 7.62 13.97
C LYS A 191 -3.95 6.42 13.81
N GLU A 192 -4.41 5.26 14.27
CA GLU A 192 -3.71 3.99 14.02
C GLU A 192 -3.59 3.74 12.52
N GLN A 193 -2.44 3.20 12.12
CA GLN A 193 -2.19 2.72 10.78
C GLN A 193 -1.88 1.22 10.83
N TYR A 194 -2.06 0.55 9.69
CA TYR A 194 -1.83 -0.88 9.56
C TYR A 194 -0.70 -1.14 8.58
N ILE A 195 0.29 -1.89 9.02
CA ILE A 195 1.35 -2.44 8.15
C ILE A 195 1.20 -3.95 8.06
N ARG A 196 1.66 -4.50 6.95
CA ARG A 196 1.67 -5.94 6.73
C ARG A 196 2.91 -6.56 7.38
N ILE A 197 2.73 -7.49 8.30
CA ILE A 197 3.80 -8.17 9.07
C ILE A 197 4.56 -9.17 8.21
N LYS A 198 3.84 -9.86 7.32
CA LYS A 198 4.42 -10.78 6.34
C LYS A 198 4.15 -10.22 4.97
N SER A 199 5.18 -9.78 4.26
CA SER A 199 5.14 -9.84 2.80
C SER A 199 4.78 -11.29 2.46
N LYS A 200 3.54 -11.58 2.03
CA LYS A 200 3.37 -12.81 1.25
C LYS A 200 4.11 -12.47 -0.03
N PRO A 201 5.28 -13.06 -0.34
CA PRO A 201 5.65 -13.08 -1.73
C PRO A 201 4.49 -13.83 -2.42
N LEU A 202 3.97 -13.29 -3.52
CA LEU A 202 3.01 -14.02 -4.36
C LEU A 202 3.59 -15.36 -4.86
N ILE A 203 4.90 -15.57 -4.66
CA ILE A 203 5.65 -16.75 -5.04
C ILE A 203 6.38 -17.29 -3.81
N ALA A 204 5.97 -18.46 -3.33
CA ALA A 204 6.69 -19.18 -2.26
C ALA A 204 7.81 -20.04 -2.87
N GLU A 205 9.03 -19.95 -2.31
CA GLU A 205 10.16 -20.80 -2.71
C GLU A 205 10.11 -22.12 -1.91
N ILE A 206 10.17 -23.27 -2.58
CA ILE A 206 10.29 -24.59 -1.93
C ILE A 206 11.70 -25.12 -2.20
N ASP A 207 12.55 -25.17 -1.16
CA ASP A 207 13.88 -25.78 -1.26
C ASP A 207 13.81 -27.27 -0.86
N LYS A 208 14.14 -28.15 -1.81
CA LYS A 208 14.50 -29.55 -1.55
C LYS A 208 16.00 -29.72 -1.83
N ASN A 209 16.72 -29.98 -0.75
CA ASN A 209 18.17 -30.09 -0.58
C ASN A 209 18.96 -30.81 -1.69
N GLU A 210 20.26 -30.44 -1.71
CA GLU A 210 21.48 -31.14 -2.20
C GLU A 210 22.16 -30.70 -3.53
N HIS A 211 23.35 -30.10 -3.31
CA HIS A 211 24.66 -30.21 -3.98
C HIS A 211 24.94 -29.73 -5.43
N ASN A 212 25.87 -28.76 -5.49
CA ASN A 212 26.95 -28.45 -6.45
C ASN A 212 26.66 -28.33 -7.95
N GLU A 213 26.94 -27.16 -8.55
CA GLU A 213 28.16 -26.92 -9.36
C GLU A 213 28.24 -25.48 -9.92
N LYS A 214 29.41 -25.18 -10.50
CA LYS A 214 30.08 -23.88 -10.60
C LYS A 214 29.64 -22.99 -11.77
N VAL A 215 29.88 -21.69 -11.53
CA VAL A 215 29.98 -20.52 -12.42
C VAL A 215 30.54 -20.78 -13.82
N ASN A 216 29.95 -20.15 -14.85
CA ASN A 216 30.66 -19.45 -15.93
C ASN A 216 29.75 -18.39 -16.59
N ARG A 217 30.15 -17.12 -16.50
CA ARG A 217 29.64 -16.01 -17.32
C ARG A 217 30.45 -15.94 -18.62
N PRO A 218 29.84 -15.50 -19.72
CA PRO A 218 30.53 -14.59 -20.61
C PRO A 218 29.75 -13.28 -20.74
N ASP A 219 30.50 -12.19 -20.60
CA ASP A 219 30.12 -10.85 -21.02
C ASP A 219 29.85 -10.80 -22.53
N SER A 220 28.85 -10.02 -22.96
CA SER A 220 28.91 -9.21 -24.17
C SER A 220 27.68 -8.31 -24.26
N HIS A 221 27.93 -7.01 -24.46
CA HIS A 221 26.95 -5.97 -24.74
C HIS A 221 25.98 -6.37 -25.85
N ASN A 222 24.69 -6.30 -25.58
CA ASN A 222 23.65 -6.17 -26.59
C ASN A 222 22.39 -5.58 -25.94
N GLU A 223 21.77 -4.63 -26.62
CA GLU A 223 20.49 -4.00 -26.29
C GLU A 223 19.52 -5.04 -25.68
N LEU A 224 19.11 -4.85 -24.41
CA LEU A 224 18.21 -5.80 -23.74
C LEU A 224 16.81 -5.74 -24.37
N LYS A 225 16.63 -6.49 -25.46
CA LYS A 225 15.32 -6.95 -25.89
C LYS A 225 14.86 -7.98 -24.86
N SER A 226 13.97 -7.59 -23.97
CA SER A 226 13.29 -8.53 -23.07
C SER A 226 12.64 -9.63 -23.90
N GLN A 227 13.01 -10.89 -23.65
CA GLN A 227 12.52 -12.03 -24.40
C GLN A 227 11.12 -12.40 -23.90
N THR A 228 10.23 -12.78 -24.80
CA THR A 228 8.95 -13.39 -24.39
C THR A 228 9.22 -14.84 -23.99
N PRO A 229 8.96 -15.24 -22.73
CA PRO A 229 9.17 -16.62 -22.30
C PRO A 229 8.20 -17.57 -23.00
N LYS A 230 8.60 -18.84 -23.15
CA LYS A 230 7.67 -19.87 -23.61
C LYS A 230 6.65 -20.14 -22.53
N TYR A 231 5.39 -20.30 -22.91
CA TYR A 231 4.32 -20.57 -21.95
C TYR A 231 3.29 -21.53 -22.52
N LYS A 232 2.54 -22.17 -21.62
CA LYS A 232 1.36 -22.98 -21.93
C LYS A 232 0.24 -22.59 -20.98
N ILE A 233 -0.97 -22.45 -21.48
CA ILE A 233 -2.16 -22.19 -20.68
C ILE A 233 -3.17 -23.30 -20.96
N TYR A 234 -3.69 -23.92 -19.91
CA TYR A 234 -4.70 -24.97 -20.00
C TYR A 234 -5.72 -24.82 -18.88
N ARG A 235 -6.86 -25.49 -19.03
CA ARG A 235 -7.94 -25.52 -18.03
C ARG A 235 -7.80 -26.72 -17.09
N GLU A 236 -8.26 -26.55 -15.85
CA GLU A 236 -8.38 -27.62 -14.88
C GLU A 236 -9.77 -27.53 -14.17
N PRO A 237 -10.52 -28.65 -14.04
CA PRO A 237 -10.25 -29.99 -14.60
C PRO A 237 -10.31 -30.04 -16.13
N GLN A 238 -9.51 -30.94 -16.75
CA GLN A 238 -9.41 -31.04 -18.23
C GLN A 238 -10.71 -31.56 -18.90
N GLN A 239 -11.54 -32.28 -18.14
CA GLN A 239 -12.84 -32.83 -18.55
C GLN A 239 -13.97 -32.22 -17.72
N GLY A 240 -14.98 -31.68 -18.39
CA GLY A 240 -16.10 -30.95 -17.80
C GLY A 240 -16.57 -29.82 -18.72
N GLU A 241 -17.83 -29.42 -18.60
CA GLU A 241 -18.38 -28.24 -19.31
C GLU A 241 -17.98 -26.92 -18.65
N LEU A 242 -17.71 -26.95 -17.33
CA LEU A 242 -17.31 -25.78 -16.56
C LEU A 242 -15.79 -25.71 -16.48
N VAL A 243 -15.23 -24.56 -16.87
CA VAL A 243 -13.85 -24.21 -16.53
C VAL A 243 -13.89 -23.71 -15.09
N GLU A 244 -13.11 -24.32 -14.21
CA GLU A 244 -13.00 -23.89 -12.80
C GLU A 244 -11.70 -23.12 -12.57
N PHE A 245 -10.61 -23.58 -13.19
CA PHE A 245 -9.29 -22.97 -13.09
C PHE A 245 -8.63 -22.90 -14.46
N LEU A 246 -7.82 -21.86 -14.67
CA LEU A 246 -6.77 -21.81 -15.66
C LEU A 246 -5.42 -22.05 -14.98
N VAL A 247 -4.57 -22.83 -15.62
CA VAL A 247 -3.19 -23.05 -15.21
C VAL A 247 -2.27 -22.55 -16.31
N ALA A 248 -1.41 -21.59 -15.97
CA ALA A 248 -0.36 -21.10 -16.86
C ALA A 248 1.00 -21.61 -16.38
N GLU A 249 1.75 -22.27 -17.25
CA GLU A 249 3.13 -22.70 -17.04
C GLU A 249 4.06 -21.86 -17.91
N ILE A 250 4.98 -21.12 -17.32
CA ILE A 250 5.88 -20.19 -18.01
C ILE A 250 7.34 -20.61 -17.77
N GLU A 251 8.07 -20.91 -18.83
CA GLU A 251 9.48 -21.32 -18.80
C GLU A 251 10.41 -20.10 -18.68
N LEU A 252 11.22 -20.06 -17.62
CA LEU A 252 12.10 -18.95 -17.24
C LEU A 252 13.53 -19.46 -16.94
N PRO A 253 14.22 -20.12 -17.90
CA PRO A 253 15.48 -20.84 -17.66
C PRO A 253 16.61 -19.97 -17.07
N ASN A 254 16.58 -18.66 -17.33
CA ASN A 254 17.60 -17.71 -16.88
C ASN A 254 17.30 -17.10 -15.50
N ILE A 255 16.22 -17.54 -14.84
CA ILE A 255 15.80 -17.02 -13.53
C ILE A 255 16.29 -17.92 -12.39
N ILE A 256 16.98 -17.29 -11.43
CA ILE A 256 17.65 -17.99 -10.33
C ILE A 256 16.79 -17.99 -9.06
N SER A 257 16.00 -16.94 -8.83
CA SER A 257 15.15 -16.80 -7.64
C SER A 257 13.79 -16.22 -8.01
N ALA A 258 12.76 -16.69 -7.32
CA ALA A 258 11.40 -16.18 -7.40
C ALA A 258 11.34 -14.68 -7.09
N ASN A 259 12.22 -14.18 -6.22
CA ASN A 259 12.29 -12.76 -5.89
C ASN A 259 12.53 -11.89 -7.12
N SER A 260 13.16 -12.43 -8.18
CA SER A 260 13.40 -11.72 -9.45
C SER A 260 12.20 -11.64 -10.38
N LEU A 261 11.08 -12.26 -10.02
CA LEU A 261 9.84 -12.23 -10.80
C LEU A 261 8.89 -11.17 -10.24
N GLN A 262 8.24 -10.44 -11.14
CA GLN A 262 7.15 -9.51 -10.85
C GLN A 262 5.95 -10.00 -11.67
N LEU A 263 4.90 -10.43 -10.97
CA LEU A 263 3.70 -11.00 -11.59
C LEU A 263 2.49 -10.19 -11.15
N ASP A 264 1.80 -9.62 -12.11
CA ASP A 264 0.52 -8.93 -11.93
C ASP A 264 -0.57 -9.71 -12.67
N ILE A 265 -1.67 -9.99 -11.96
CA ILE A 265 -2.83 -10.71 -12.49
C ILE A 265 -4.01 -9.73 -12.51
N GLY A 266 -4.41 -9.31 -13.71
CA GLY A 266 -5.59 -8.51 -13.99
C GLY A 266 -6.88 -9.34 -13.98
N GLU A 267 -8.00 -8.71 -14.31
CA GLU A 267 -9.29 -9.40 -14.44
C GLU A 267 -9.23 -10.48 -15.52
N ASP A 268 -8.54 -10.23 -16.63
CA ASP A 268 -8.38 -11.14 -17.76
C ASP A 268 -6.95 -11.10 -18.32
N ARG A 269 -5.95 -10.65 -17.54
CA ARG A 269 -4.60 -10.36 -18.05
C ARG A 269 -3.52 -10.90 -17.14
N ILE A 270 -2.47 -11.48 -17.73
CA ILE A 270 -1.24 -11.87 -17.03
C ILE A 270 -0.12 -10.96 -17.52
N LEU A 271 0.51 -10.25 -16.58
CA LEU A 271 1.72 -9.46 -16.84
C LEU A 271 2.86 -10.02 -15.98
N LEU A 272 3.89 -10.56 -16.63
CA LEU A 272 5.09 -11.07 -15.98
C LEU A 272 6.32 -10.29 -16.47
N ASN A 273 7.02 -9.70 -15.51
CA ASN A 273 8.29 -9.03 -15.70
C ASN A 273 9.37 -9.66 -14.84
N THR A 274 10.62 -9.50 -15.26
CA THR A 274 11.77 -9.95 -14.48
C THR A 274 12.63 -8.75 -14.09
N ARG A 275 13.16 -8.77 -12.87
CA ARG A 275 14.07 -7.73 -12.34
C ARG A 275 15.32 -7.55 -13.19
N SER A 276 15.75 -8.60 -13.90
CA SER A 276 16.88 -8.57 -14.82
C SER A 276 16.50 -8.12 -16.24
N GLN A 277 15.23 -7.79 -16.49
CA GLN A 277 14.66 -7.43 -17.80
C GLN A 277 14.89 -8.49 -18.90
N ILE A 278 15.21 -9.74 -18.51
CA ILE A 278 15.48 -10.84 -19.44
C ILE A 278 14.18 -11.36 -20.04
N TYR A 279 13.11 -11.38 -19.24
CA TYR A 279 11.77 -11.81 -19.67
C TYR A 279 10.70 -10.75 -19.43
N HIS A 280 9.82 -10.62 -20.43
CA HIS A 280 8.58 -9.83 -20.41
C HIS A 280 7.47 -10.66 -21.07
N LEU A 281 6.32 -10.77 -20.40
CA LEU A 281 5.15 -11.47 -20.90
C LEU A 281 3.90 -10.67 -20.58
N ASP A 282 3.07 -10.46 -21.59
CA ASP A 282 1.79 -9.75 -21.49
C ASP A 282 0.75 -10.51 -22.31
N ILE A 283 -0.20 -11.16 -21.63
CA ILE A 283 -1.19 -12.04 -22.25
C ILE A 283 -2.58 -11.68 -21.74
N TYR A 284 -3.54 -11.57 -22.67
CA TYR A 284 -4.97 -11.57 -22.36
C TYR A 284 -5.55 -12.98 -22.38
N LEU A 285 -6.42 -13.27 -21.42
CA LEU A 285 -7.07 -14.55 -21.19
C LEU A 285 -8.53 -14.49 -21.65
N PRO A 286 -9.09 -15.62 -22.11
CA PRO A 286 -10.48 -15.68 -22.56
C PRO A 286 -11.51 -15.77 -21.42
N TYR A 287 -11.10 -15.60 -20.15
CA TYR A 287 -11.97 -15.71 -18.97
C TYR A 287 -11.61 -14.62 -17.95
N CYS A 288 -12.61 -14.15 -17.21
CA CYS A 288 -12.41 -13.29 -16.05
C CYS A 288 -11.96 -14.13 -14.84
N LEU A 289 -11.02 -13.62 -14.05
CA LEU A 289 -10.37 -14.30 -12.95
C LEU A 289 -10.85 -13.79 -11.58
N LYS A 290 -10.86 -14.68 -10.58
CA LYS A 290 -10.95 -14.30 -9.17
C LYS A 290 -9.56 -13.97 -8.64
N GLN A 291 -9.11 -12.74 -8.88
CA GLN A 291 -7.74 -12.28 -8.60
C GLN A 291 -7.27 -12.60 -7.17
N GLU A 292 -8.14 -12.49 -6.18
CA GLU A 292 -7.81 -12.73 -4.76
C GLU A 292 -7.53 -14.20 -4.42
N GLU A 293 -7.99 -15.11 -5.27
CA GLU A 293 -7.83 -16.56 -5.10
C GLU A 293 -6.71 -17.13 -6.01
N CYS A 294 -6.10 -16.29 -6.86
CA CYS A 294 -4.99 -16.69 -7.72
C CYS A 294 -3.73 -17.01 -6.90
N GLY A 295 -2.99 -18.04 -7.33
CA GLY A 295 -1.74 -18.46 -6.71
C GLY A 295 -0.64 -18.65 -7.75
N ALA A 296 0.62 -18.42 -7.36
CA ALA A 296 1.77 -18.65 -8.23
C ALA A 296 2.91 -19.38 -7.49
N GLN A 297 3.59 -20.27 -8.19
CA GLN A 297 4.69 -21.08 -7.66
C GLN A 297 5.82 -21.13 -8.70
N PHE A 298 7.05 -20.80 -8.29
CA PHE A 298 8.22 -20.89 -9.16
C PHE A 298 9.11 -22.05 -8.73
N ASP A 299 9.29 -23.02 -9.62
CA ASP A 299 10.19 -24.13 -9.40
C ASP A 299 11.60 -23.75 -9.88
N LYS A 300 12.53 -23.60 -8.93
CA LYS A 300 13.92 -23.22 -9.19
C LYS A 300 14.69 -24.24 -10.03
N LYS A 301 14.26 -25.51 -10.08
CA LYS A 301 14.91 -26.61 -10.80
C LYS A 301 14.41 -26.69 -12.24
N THR A 302 13.10 -26.79 -12.42
CA THR A 302 12.49 -26.84 -13.76
C THR A 302 12.51 -25.47 -14.44
N LYS A 303 12.72 -24.40 -13.65
CA LYS A 303 12.67 -23.01 -14.10
C LYS A 303 11.30 -22.62 -14.62
N ILE A 304 10.24 -23.25 -14.11
CA ILE A 304 8.86 -23.01 -14.53
C ILE A 304 8.13 -22.22 -13.44
N LEU A 305 7.48 -21.13 -13.84
CA LEU A 305 6.48 -20.43 -13.04
C LEU A 305 5.10 -20.99 -13.39
N THR A 306 4.45 -21.63 -12.41
CA THR A 306 3.08 -22.11 -12.52
C THR A 306 2.14 -21.13 -11.84
N ILE A 307 1.12 -20.68 -12.56
CA ILE A 307 0.08 -19.76 -12.07
C ILE A 307 -1.25 -20.50 -12.11
N THR A 308 -1.91 -20.63 -10.97
CA THR A 308 -3.25 -21.21 -10.84
C THR A 308 -4.25 -20.08 -10.66
N MET A 309 -5.22 -19.98 -11.57
CA MET A 309 -6.12 -18.85 -11.68
C MET A 309 -7.58 -19.35 -11.70
N PRO A 310 -8.32 -19.22 -10.59
CA PRO A 310 -9.74 -19.56 -10.57
C PRO A 310 -10.53 -18.61 -11.48
N VAL A 311 -11.44 -19.14 -12.28
CA VAL A 311 -12.28 -18.31 -13.16
C VAL A 311 -13.56 -17.88 -12.44
N SER A 312 -14.01 -16.68 -12.76
CA SER A 312 -15.32 -16.16 -12.37
C SER A 312 -16.34 -16.65 -13.38
N ASN A 313 -17.14 -17.65 -13.01
CA ASN A 313 -18.30 -18.11 -13.78
C ASN A 313 -19.51 -17.18 -13.59
#